data_AF-A0A7S3J9U7-F1
#
_entry.id   AF-A0A7S3J9U7-F1
#
_cell.length_a   1.000
_cell.length_b   1.000
_cell.length_c   1.000
_cell.angle_alpha   90.00
_cell.angle_beta   90.00
_cell.angle_gamma   90.00
#
_symmetry.space_group_name_H-M   'P 1'
#
loop_
_entity.id
_entity.type
_entity.pdbx_description
1 polymer ?
#
loop_
_entity_poly.entity_id
_entity_poly.type
_entity_poly.pdbx_seq_one_letter_code
_entity_poly.pdbx_strand_id
1 'polypeptide(L)'
;LFRILSKNNGVLNILDTLDNDRFVYVRSMIIEGILSTDMTKHFKLCSELKTAEFKIADKSARKLLVSLIVHLCDLSNLLYEYDHYYKWCLRITQEFDDQYKAEEKLDATKYGEPTVFLKYTNIEGFYKSQIGFLNIIIIPMMTSFHEVLKFDKVVIDNMNKNKETLESKL
;
A
#
# COMPACT_ATOMS: atom_id res chain seq x y z
N LEU A 1 -9.63 10.21 12.16
CA LEU A 1 -8.81 9.73 13.30
C LEU A 1 -8.74 10.74 14.46
N PHE A 2 -7.96 11.82 14.39
CA PHE A 2 -7.74 12.71 15.56
C PHE A 2 -9.00 13.37 16.14
N ARG A 3 -10.04 13.63 15.33
CA ARG A 3 -11.35 14.09 15.82
C ARG A 3 -12.05 13.06 16.72
N ILE A 4 -11.76 11.78 16.57
CA ILE A 4 -12.32 10.70 17.41
C ILE A 4 -11.69 10.77 18.80
N LEU A 5 -10.38 11.03 18.87
CA LEU A 5 -9.65 11.17 20.14
C LEU A 5 -10.20 12.32 21.00
N SER A 6 -10.72 13.37 20.37
CA SER A 6 -11.34 14.51 21.07
C SER A 6 -12.82 14.32 21.43
N LYS A 7 -13.45 13.19 21.06
CA LYS A 7 -14.85 12.90 21.45
C LYS A 7 -14.94 12.53 22.92
N ASN A 8 -16.15 12.60 23.48
CA ASN A 8 -16.48 12.19 24.86
C ASN A 8 -15.52 12.83 25.89
N ASN A 9 -15.26 14.13 25.77
CA ASN A 9 -14.35 14.88 26.65
C ASN A 9 -12.94 14.27 26.76
N GLY A 10 -12.45 13.62 25.70
CA GLY A 10 -11.10 13.05 25.67
C GLY A 10 -10.98 11.66 26.30
N VAL A 11 -12.08 11.03 26.74
CA VAL A 11 -12.06 9.67 27.30
C VAL A 11 -11.51 8.62 26.32
N LEU A 12 -11.61 8.89 25.01
CA LEU A 12 -11.08 8.01 23.95
C LEU A 12 -9.64 8.35 23.54
N ASN A 13 -9.00 9.32 24.20
CA ASN A 13 -7.69 9.79 23.80
C ASN A 13 -6.58 8.87 24.31
N ILE A 14 -6.24 7.85 23.52
CA ILE A 14 -5.13 6.92 23.81
C ILE A 14 -3.74 7.58 23.86
N LEU A 15 -3.62 8.88 23.56
CA LEU A 15 -2.38 9.65 23.55
C LEU A 15 -2.33 10.70 24.68
N ASP A 16 -3.28 10.69 25.61
CA ASP A 16 -3.41 11.68 26.68
C ASP A 16 -2.23 11.70 27.66
N THR A 17 -1.51 10.58 27.82
CA THR A 17 -0.32 10.49 28.68
C THR A 17 0.93 11.12 28.07
N LEU A 18 0.89 11.55 26.82
CA LEU A 18 2.02 12.23 26.17
C LEU A 18 2.05 13.71 26.56
N ASP A 19 3.23 14.22 26.87
CA ASP A 19 3.41 15.68 26.90
C ASP A 19 3.26 16.28 25.50
N ASN A 20 3.13 17.61 25.46
CA ASN A 20 2.85 18.33 24.23
C ASN A 20 3.91 18.09 23.13
N ASP A 21 5.20 18.03 23.49
CA ASP A 21 6.27 17.85 22.51
C ASP A 21 6.23 16.44 21.91
N ARG A 22 6.03 15.41 22.75
CA ARG A 22 5.83 14.03 22.29
C ARG A 22 4.57 13.89 21.46
N PHE A 23 3.47 14.53 21.87
CA PHE A 23 2.22 14.50 21.12
C PHE A 23 2.39 15.10 19.72
N VAL A 24 3.01 16.28 19.61
CA VAL A 24 3.27 16.93 18.31
C VAL A 24 4.13 16.03 17.43
N TYR A 25 5.18 15.42 17.99
CA TYR A 25 6.03 14.51 17.24
C TYR A 25 5.28 13.26 16.75
N VAL A 26 4.60 12.53 17.64
CA VAL A 26 3.83 11.33 17.30
C VAL A 26 2.74 11.65 16.28
N ARG A 27 2.01 12.76 16.46
CA ARG A 27 1.03 13.24 15.50
C ARG A 27 1.65 13.47 14.13
N SER A 28 2.83 14.08 14.05
CA SER A 28 3.52 14.30 12.77
C SER A 28 3.90 13.00 12.07
N MET A 29 4.32 11.97 12.83
CA MET A 29 4.67 10.65 12.29
C MET A 29 3.43 9.90 11.78
N ILE A 30 2.32 9.95 12.53
CA ILE A 30 1.04 9.34 12.12
C ILE A 30 0.53 9.99 10.83
N ILE A 31 0.53 11.33 10.77
CA ILE A 31 0.10 12.05 9.57
C ILE A 31 0.97 11.66 8.38
N GLU A 32 2.29 11.60 8.55
CA GLU A 32 3.17 11.17 7.47
C GLU A 32 2.87 9.75 7.00
N GLY A 33 2.77 8.79 7.91
CA GLY A 33 2.48 7.40 7.57
C GLY A 33 1.15 7.23 6.84
N ILE A 34 0.13 8.01 7.18
CA ILE A 34 -1.14 8.04 6.44
C ILE A 34 -0.94 8.65 5.06
N LEU A 35 -0.24 9.78 4.96
CA LEU A 35 -0.03 10.45 3.70
C LEU A 35 0.87 9.66 2.75
N SER A 36 1.69 8.74 3.26
CA SER A 36 2.57 7.92 2.43
C SER A 36 1.86 6.75 1.76
N THR A 37 0.66 6.34 2.19
CA THR A 37 -0.10 5.26 1.54
C THR A 37 -0.69 5.67 0.18
N ASP A 38 -0.59 6.96 -0.17
CA ASP A 38 -0.99 7.47 -1.47
C ASP A 38 -0.11 6.85 -2.58
N MET A 39 -0.71 6.04 -3.44
CA MET A 39 -0.03 5.35 -4.54
C MET A 39 0.64 6.31 -5.55
N THR A 40 0.23 7.58 -5.63
CA THR A 40 0.93 8.58 -6.46
C THR A 40 2.36 8.86 -5.97
N LYS A 41 2.66 8.55 -4.69
CA LYS A 41 3.98 8.70 -4.09
C LYS A 41 4.86 7.47 -4.20
N HIS A 42 4.32 6.33 -4.64
CA HIS A 42 5.01 5.04 -4.62
C HIS A 42 6.41 5.12 -5.27
N PHE A 43 6.51 5.63 -6.50
CA PHE A 43 7.80 5.70 -7.20
C PHE A 43 8.78 6.67 -6.56
N LYS A 44 8.28 7.76 -5.96
CA LYS A 44 9.11 8.70 -5.20
C LYS A 44 9.70 7.99 -3.97
N LEU A 45 8.87 7.29 -3.20
CA LEU A 45 9.30 6.53 -2.02
C LEU A 45 10.34 5.45 -2.41
N CYS A 46 10.12 4.72 -3.50
CA CYS A 46 11.08 3.74 -4.01
C CYS A 46 12.43 4.37 -4.39
N SER A 47 12.43 5.58 -4.96
CA SER A 47 13.66 6.33 -5.27
C SER A 47 14.39 6.79 -4.01
N GLU A 48 13.64 7.31 -3.04
CA GLU A 48 14.18 7.75 -1.75
C GLU A 48 14.80 6.57 -0.97
N LEU A 49 14.14 5.40 -0.96
CA LEU A 49 14.68 4.18 -0.33
C LEU A 49 16.06 3.79 -0.88
N LYS A 50 16.26 3.86 -2.20
CA LYS A 50 17.54 3.48 -2.84
C LYS A 50 18.71 4.38 -2.46
N THR A 51 18.43 5.62 -2.07
CA THR A 51 19.45 6.65 -1.79
C THR A 51 19.56 6.98 -0.31
N ALA A 52 18.63 6.51 0.52
CA ALA A 52 18.57 6.81 1.94
C ALA A 52 19.63 6.08 2.76
N GLU A 53 20.28 6.80 3.67
CA GLU A 53 21.05 6.23 4.76
C GLU A 53 20.21 6.21 6.04
N PHE A 54 19.81 5.02 6.50
CA PHE A 54 18.98 4.89 7.70
C PHE A 54 19.83 4.96 8.97
N LYS A 55 20.01 6.18 9.50
CA LYS A 55 20.60 6.44 10.82
C LYS A 55 19.48 6.69 11.84
N ILE A 56 19.37 5.83 12.86
CA ILE A 56 18.27 5.90 13.85
C ILE A 56 18.18 7.27 14.54
N ALA A 57 19.30 7.94 14.78
CA ALA A 57 19.32 9.25 15.43
C ALA A 57 18.65 10.37 14.59
N ASP A 58 18.62 10.22 13.26
CA ASP A 58 18.09 11.23 12.35
C ASP A 58 16.55 11.17 12.30
N LYS A 59 15.91 12.27 12.69
CA LYS A 59 14.44 12.38 12.68
C LYS A 59 13.86 12.23 11.27
N SER A 60 14.55 12.73 10.25
CA SER A 60 14.12 12.67 8.85
C SER A 60 14.21 11.25 8.30
N ALA A 61 15.31 10.54 8.58
CA ALA A 61 15.47 9.14 8.23
C ALA A 61 14.40 8.25 8.89
N ARG A 62 14.09 8.48 10.17
CA ARG A 62 12.98 7.77 10.85
C ARG A 62 11.63 8.04 10.22
N LYS A 63 11.39 9.29 9.82
CA LYS A 63 10.14 9.71 9.17
C LYS A 63 9.98 8.99 7.82
N LEU A 64 11.01 9.01 6.98
CA LEU A 64 11.04 8.26 5.72
C LEU A 64 10.85 6.76 5.93
N LEU A 65 11.50 6.17 6.94
CA LEU A 65 11.36 4.76 7.25
C LEU A 65 9.91 4.39 7.62
N VAL A 66 9.24 5.21 8.42
CA VAL A 66 7.80 5.01 8.73
C VAL A 66 6.97 5.12 7.45
N SER A 67 7.21 6.11 6.60
CA SER A 67 6.51 6.24 5.32
C SER A 67 6.64 4.97 4.46
N LEU A 68 7.87 4.47 4.34
CA LEU A 68 8.21 3.28 3.57
C LEU A 68 7.55 2.01 4.13
N ILE A 69 7.66 1.78 5.44
CA ILE A 69 7.10 0.58 6.09
C ILE A 69 5.58 0.59 6.01
N VAL A 70 4.93 1.72 6.32
CA VAL A 70 3.46 1.81 6.27
C VAL A 70 2.96 1.61 4.84
N HIS A 71 3.63 2.21 3.85
CA HIS A 71 3.31 1.99 2.43
C HIS A 71 3.46 0.52 2.03
N LEU A 72 4.53 -0.15 2.49
CA LEU A 72 4.74 -1.56 2.23
C LEU A 72 3.67 -2.44 2.90
N CYS A 73 3.28 -2.11 4.13
CA CYS A 73 2.22 -2.82 4.84
C CYS A 73 0.90 -2.77 4.07
N ASP A 74 0.57 -1.64 3.46
CA ASP A 74 -0.65 -1.49 2.64
C ASP A 74 -0.63 -2.36 1.36
N LEU A 75 0.57 -2.71 0.88
CA LEU A 75 0.80 -3.57 -0.29
C LEU A 75 1.20 -5.01 0.08
N SER A 76 1.19 -5.36 1.36
CA SER A 76 1.77 -6.62 1.86
C SER A 76 0.98 -7.87 1.46
N ASN A 77 -0.27 -7.72 1.03
CA ASN A 77 -1.13 -8.82 0.59
C ASN A 77 -0.49 -9.67 -0.53
N LEU A 78 0.37 -9.04 -1.34
CA LEU A 78 1.04 -9.61 -2.51
C LEU A 78 2.22 -10.52 -2.10
N LEU A 79 2.62 -10.45 -0.83
CA LEU A 79 3.76 -11.12 -0.25
C LEU A 79 3.36 -12.31 0.65
N TYR A 80 2.06 -12.50 0.87
CA TYR A 80 1.54 -13.64 1.60
C TYR A 80 1.60 -14.92 0.76
N GLU A 81 1.41 -16.07 1.41
CA GLU A 81 1.20 -17.33 0.72
C GLU A 81 0.01 -17.24 -0.27
N TYR A 82 0.11 -17.99 -1.36
CA TYR A 82 -0.77 -17.87 -2.52
C TYR A 82 -2.26 -17.85 -2.18
N ASP A 83 -2.73 -18.71 -1.25
CA ASP A 83 -4.15 -18.78 -0.91
C ASP A 83 -4.68 -17.50 -0.25
N HIS A 84 -3.85 -16.82 0.55
CA HIS A 84 -4.20 -15.54 1.18
C HIS A 84 -4.09 -14.40 0.18
N TYR A 85 -2.99 -14.39 -0.59
CA TYR A 85 -2.76 -13.47 -1.69
C TYR A 85 -3.95 -13.46 -2.67
N TYR A 86 -4.34 -14.63 -3.16
CA TYR A 86 -5.39 -14.80 -4.15
C TYR A 86 -6.75 -14.29 -3.64
N LYS A 87 -7.09 -14.55 -2.37
CA LYS A 87 -8.32 -14.02 -1.76
C LYS A 87 -8.34 -12.49 -1.75
N TRP A 88 -7.21 -11.84 -1.48
CA TRP A 88 -7.11 -10.38 -1.52
C TRP A 88 -7.22 -9.85 -2.95
N CYS A 89 -6.58 -10.51 -3.92
CA CYS A 89 -6.71 -10.15 -5.34
C CYS A 89 -8.15 -10.20 -5.83
N LEU A 90 -8.90 -11.25 -5.46
CA LEU A 90 -10.32 -11.35 -5.80
C LEU A 90 -11.14 -10.20 -5.18
N ARG A 91 -10.88 -9.84 -3.92
CA ARG A 91 -11.59 -8.75 -3.24
C ARG A 91 -11.34 -7.40 -3.89
N ILE A 92 -10.09 -7.08 -4.21
CA ILE A 92 -9.77 -5.79 -4.85
C ILE A 92 -10.29 -5.73 -6.28
N THR A 93 -10.24 -6.83 -7.04
CA THR A 93 -10.85 -6.89 -8.37
C THR A 93 -12.38 -6.73 -8.30
N GLN A 94 -13.03 -7.33 -7.31
CA GLN A 94 -14.46 -7.14 -7.10
C GLN A 94 -14.79 -5.68 -6.79
N GLU A 95 -14.04 -5.04 -5.89
CA GLU A 95 -14.22 -3.62 -5.55
C GLU A 95 -14.04 -2.70 -6.78
N PHE A 96 -13.02 -2.95 -7.59
CA PHE A 96 -12.77 -2.21 -8.84
C PHE A 96 -13.90 -2.39 -9.86
N ASP A 97 -14.39 -3.61 -10.04
CA ASP A 97 -15.49 -3.86 -10.97
C ASP A 97 -16.82 -3.26 -10.48
N ASP A 98 -17.06 -3.27 -9.17
CA ASP A 98 -18.22 -2.61 -8.55
C ASP A 98 -18.15 -1.09 -8.71
N GLN A 99 -16.96 -0.48 -8.56
CA GLN A 99 -16.73 0.93 -8.85
C GLN A 99 -17.02 1.23 -10.33
N TYR A 100 -16.47 0.46 -11.26
CA TYR A 100 -16.71 0.64 -12.69
C TYR A 100 -18.21 0.59 -13.03
N LYS A 101 -18.95 -0.40 -12.52
CA LYS A 101 -20.41 -0.52 -12.71
C LYS A 101 -21.20 0.63 -12.09
N ALA A 102 -20.69 1.24 -11.02
CA ALA A 102 -21.30 2.43 -10.43
C ALA A 102 -21.06 3.65 -11.32
N GLU A 103 -19.85 3.81 -11.86
CA GLU A 103 -19.48 4.87 -12.81
C GLU A 103 -20.27 4.79 -14.11
N GLU A 104 -20.54 3.58 -14.63
CA GLU A 104 -21.40 3.37 -15.83
C GLU A 104 -22.82 3.93 -15.67
N LYS A 105 -23.30 4.12 -14.44
CA LYS A 105 -24.64 4.67 -14.15
C LYS A 105 -24.62 6.18 -13.98
N LEU A 106 -23.44 6.81 -13.94
CA LEU A 106 -23.30 8.25 -13.81
C LEU A 106 -23.39 8.93 -15.18
N ASP A 107 -23.78 10.20 -15.17
CA ASP A 107 -23.74 11.04 -16.36
C ASP A 107 -22.29 11.35 -16.74
N ALA A 108 -21.80 10.71 -17.81
CA ALA A 108 -20.43 10.87 -18.28
C ALA A 108 -20.09 12.33 -18.66
N THR A 109 -21.07 13.15 -19.04
CA THR A 109 -20.84 14.57 -19.35
C THR A 109 -20.51 15.40 -18.11
N LYS A 110 -20.94 14.94 -16.92
CA LYS A 110 -20.75 15.63 -15.65
C LYS A 110 -19.63 15.04 -14.80
N TYR A 111 -19.47 13.72 -14.84
CA TYR A 111 -18.57 12.98 -13.95
C TYR A 111 -17.39 12.33 -14.67
N GLY A 112 -17.34 12.39 -16.01
CA GLY A 112 -16.32 11.74 -16.82
C GLY A 112 -16.71 10.32 -17.24
N GLU A 113 -15.97 9.77 -18.19
CA GLU A 113 -16.15 8.40 -18.66
C GLU A 113 -15.79 7.39 -17.55
N PRO A 114 -16.46 6.22 -17.48
CA PRO A 114 -16.11 5.16 -16.55
C PRO A 114 -14.65 4.72 -16.69
N THR A 115 -14.05 4.33 -15.57
CA THR A 115 -12.65 3.95 -15.47
C THR A 115 -12.44 2.55 -16.04
N VAL A 116 -12.35 2.43 -17.37
CA VAL A 116 -12.40 1.14 -18.10
C VAL A 116 -11.38 0.10 -17.62
N PHE A 117 -10.19 0.52 -17.17
CA PHE A 117 -9.16 -0.41 -16.71
C PHE A 117 -9.52 -1.14 -15.39
N LEU A 118 -10.52 -0.66 -14.64
CA LEU A 118 -11.04 -1.29 -13.43
C LEU A 118 -12.01 -2.44 -13.73
N LYS A 119 -12.56 -2.48 -14.94
CA LYS A 119 -13.55 -3.48 -15.35
C LYS A 119 -12.96 -4.89 -15.30
N TYR A 120 -13.67 -5.81 -14.64
CA TYR A 120 -13.37 -7.22 -14.77
C TYR A 120 -13.83 -7.72 -16.15
N THR A 121 -12.89 -8.26 -16.93
CA THR A 121 -13.17 -8.77 -18.29
C THR A 121 -13.35 -10.28 -18.28
N ASN A 122 -12.29 -11.01 -17.89
CA ASN A 122 -12.27 -12.45 -17.76
C ASN A 122 -11.11 -12.87 -16.84
N ILE A 123 -11.00 -14.18 -16.61
CA ILE A 123 -9.98 -14.73 -15.69
C ILE A 123 -8.54 -14.51 -16.20
N GLU A 124 -8.32 -14.53 -17.51
CA GLU A 124 -7.02 -14.26 -18.13
C GLU A 124 -6.59 -12.80 -17.91
N GLY A 125 -7.51 -11.85 -18.11
CA GLY A 125 -7.31 -10.43 -17.85
C GLY A 125 -7.03 -10.15 -16.38
N PHE A 126 -7.72 -10.85 -15.48
CA PHE A 126 -7.42 -10.81 -14.04
C PHE A 126 -5.98 -11.24 -13.76
N TYR A 127 -5.54 -12.40 -14.25
CA TYR A 127 -4.16 -12.87 -14.01
C TYR A 127 -3.11 -11.94 -14.63
N LYS A 128 -3.32 -11.45 -15.86
CA LYS A 128 -2.42 -10.47 -16.50
C LYS A 128 -2.31 -9.18 -15.68
N SER A 129 -3.43 -8.69 -15.16
CA SER A 129 -3.44 -7.50 -14.30
C SER A 129 -2.62 -7.71 -13.02
N GLN A 130 -2.80 -8.85 -12.34
CA GLN A 130 -2.04 -9.19 -11.14
C GLN A 130 -0.53 -9.34 -11.40
N ILE A 131 -0.15 -10.03 -12.49
CA ILE A 131 1.25 -10.17 -12.91
C ILE A 131 1.85 -8.79 -13.26
N GLY A 132 1.10 -7.95 -13.96
CA GLY A 132 1.50 -6.59 -14.29
C GLY A 132 1.77 -5.76 -13.03
N PHE A 133 0.88 -5.82 -12.05
CA PHE A 133 1.05 -5.12 -10.77
C PHE A 133 2.27 -5.60 -10.00
N LEU A 134 2.49 -6.93 -9.91
CA LEU A 134 3.69 -7.49 -9.30
C LEU A 134 4.96 -6.97 -9.98
N ASN A 135 5.03 -7.03 -11.32
CA ASN A 135 6.21 -6.65 -12.07
C ASN A 135 6.54 -5.16 -12.00
N ILE A 136 5.52 -4.29 -12.01
CA ILE A 136 5.71 -2.84 -12.13
C ILE A 136 5.84 -2.18 -10.75
N ILE A 137 5.09 -2.65 -9.76
CA ILE A 137 4.95 -1.98 -8.46
C ILE A 137 5.73 -2.72 -7.37
N ILE A 138 5.45 -4.02 -7.20
CA ILE A 138 5.89 -4.74 -6.00
C ILE A 138 7.32 -5.22 -6.10
N ILE A 139 7.68 -5.91 -7.17
CA ILE A 139 9.02 -6.49 -7.35
C ILE A 139 10.11 -5.39 -7.25
N PRO A 140 10.01 -4.23 -7.95
CA PRO A 140 11.01 -3.18 -7.83
C PRO A 140 11.15 -2.63 -6.40
N MET A 141 10.04 -2.47 -5.69
CA MET A 141 10.02 -2.02 -4.30
C MET A 141 10.68 -3.07 -3.39
N MET A 142 10.26 -4.33 -3.47
CA MET A 142 10.76 -5.41 -2.61
C MET A 142 12.24 -5.70 -2.82
N THR A 143 12.74 -5.62 -4.05
CA THR A 143 14.19 -5.72 -4.32
C THR A 143 14.95 -4.63 -3.56
N SER A 144 14.46 -3.39 -3.60
CA SER A 144 15.09 -2.27 -2.89
C SER A 144 15.02 -2.44 -1.37
N PHE A 145 13.89 -2.93 -0.84
CA PHE A 145 13.74 -3.24 0.59
C PHE A 145 14.69 -4.36 1.05
N HIS A 146 14.83 -5.42 0.26
CA HIS A 146 15.75 -6.51 0.58
C HIS A 146 17.21 -6.04 0.55
N GLU A 147 17.59 -5.23 -0.45
CA GLU A 147 18.95 -4.70 -0.58
C GLU A 147 19.33 -3.77 0.59
N VAL A 148 18.44 -2.84 0.94
CA VAL A 148 18.73 -1.75 1.91
C VAL A 148 18.42 -2.15 3.34
N LEU A 149 17.27 -2.80 3.59
CA LEU A 149 16.79 -3.13 4.94
C LEU A 149 16.97 -4.61 5.31
N LYS A 150 17.51 -5.43 4.40
CA LYS A 150 17.73 -6.88 4.61
C LYS A 150 16.44 -7.61 5.00
N PHE A 151 15.34 -7.27 4.33
CA PHE A 151 14.04 -7.90 4.54
C PHE A 151 14.08 -9.42 4.32
N ASP A 152 13.24 -10.17 5.04
CA ASP A 152 13.28 -11.63 5.07
C ASP A 152 13.06 -12.23 3.67
N LYS A 153 13.93 -13.19 3.31
CA LYS A 153 13.89 -13.88 2.03
C LYS A 153 12.59 -14.67 1.84
N VAL A 154 11.97 -15.18 2.92
CA VAL A 154 10.69 -15.91 2.86
C VAL A 154 9.61 -15.08 2.15
N VAL A 155 9.58 -13.78 2.42
CA VAL A 155 8.61 -12.84 1.85
C VAL A 155 8.86 -12.66 0.34
N ILE A 156 10.12 -12.61 -0.06
CA ILE A 156 10.54 -12.54 -1.48
C ILE A 156 10.20 -13.85 -2.21
N ASP A 157 10.45 -14.98 -1.58
CA ASP A 157 10.18 -16.30 -2.15
C ASP A 157 8.67 -16.52 -2.35
N ASN A 158 7.83 -16.10 -1.40
CA ASN A 158 6.37 -16.11 -1.55
C ASN A 158 5.90 -15.26 -2.73
N MET A 159 6.42 -14.03 -2.85
CA MET A 159 6.09 -13.14 -3.96
C MET A 159 6.45 -13.77 -5.32
N ASN A 160 7.63 -14.37 -5.44
CA ASN A 160 8.07 -15.04 -6.66
C ASN A 160 7.18 -16.24 -6.98
N LYS A 161 6.87 -17.08 -5.98
CA LYS A 161 5.96 -18.22 -6.12
C LYS A 161 4.55 -17.78 -6.54
N ASN A 162 4.06 -16.68 -6.00
CA ASN A 162 2.76 -16.12 -6.39
C ASN A 162 2.75 -15.74 -7.87
N LYS A 163 3.80 -15.06 -8.33
CA LYS A 163 3.97 -14.70 -9.73
C LYS A 163 4.00 -15.95 -10.63
N GLU A 164 4.85 -16.94 -10.32
CA GLU A 164 4.95 -18.19 -11.08
C GLU A 164 3.60 -18.93 -11.13
N THR A 165 2.89 -18.96 -10.00
CA THR A 165 1.58 -19.61 -9.92
C THR A 165 0.56 -18.91 -10.82
N LEU A 166 0.56 -17.58 -10.88
CA LEU A 166 -0.30 -16.83 -11.79
C LEU A 166 0.09 -17.06 -13.27
N GLU A 167 1.39 -17.05 -13.57
CA GLU A 167 1.89 -17.30 -14.92
C GLU A 167 1.52 -18.70 -15.42
N SER A 168 1.52 -19.71 -14.54
CA SER A 168 1.06 -21.07 -14.88
C SER A 168 -0.44 -21.20 -15.15
N LYS A 169 -1.23 -20.17 -14.80
CA LYS A 169 -2.69 -20.12 -14.96
C LYS A 169 -3.13 -19.27 -16.15
N LEU A 170 -2.17 -18.62 -16.84
CA LEU A 170 -2.36 -17.96 -18.13
C LEU A 170 -2.23 -18.97 -19.28
#